data_AF-A0A9W7BU42-F1
#
_entry.id   AF-A0A9W7BU42-F1
#
_cell.length_a   1.000
_cell.length_b   1.000
_cell.length_c   1.000
_cell.angle_alpha   90.00
_cell.angle_beta   90.00
_cell.angle_gamma   90.00
#
_symmetry.space_group_name_H-M   'P 1'
#
loop_
_entity.id
_entity.type
_entity.pdbx_description
1 polymer ?
#
loop_
_entity_poly.entity_id
_entity_poly.type
_entity_poly.pdbx_seq_one_letter_code
_entity_poly.pdbx_strand_id
1 'polypeptide(L)'
;PPPQLSYCIIQYVEKDPETAIAILTGFFRCWPWSCSSKQVLFLNELEEILELLGADQLGQISKTLFFNLSRCLDSDHFQVVERALFLWNNEHLVNSGCLSRLNAKLVLPIIYGPLYKNSSGHWNATVEGLAQNVLKMYMEYDLTLYDKCSTDYFRMEEENKRKITETATKWNSVSAMASANR
;
A
#
# COMPACT_ATOMS: atom_id res chain seq x y z
N PRO A 1 8.93 22.27 -15.20
CA PRO A 1 8.84 21.25 -16.29
C PRO A 1 8.73 19.89 -15.61
N PRO A 2 7.84 18.99 -16.06
CA PRO A 2 7.82 17.64 -15.53
C PRO A 2 9.23 17.03 -15.69
N PRO A 3 9.65 16.12 -14.78
CA PRO A 3 10.85 15.33 -14.97
C PRO A 3 10.88 14.77 -16.39
N GLN A 4 12.05 14.77 -17.04
CA GLN A 4 12.16 14.35 -18.45
C GLN A 4 11.64 12.91 -18.67
N LEU A 5 11.70 12.08 -17.62
CA LEU A 5 11.19 10.72 -17.63
C LEU A 5 9.66 10.66 -17.62
N SER A 6 8.99 11.38 -16.72
CA SER A 6 7.52 11.50 -16.70
C SER A 6 6.97 11.91 -18.07
N TYR A 7 7.55 12.95 -18.67
CA TYR A 7 7.09 13.45 -19.98
C TYR A 7 7.18 12.38 -21.07
N CYS A 8 8.28 11.63 -21.10
CA CYS A 8 8.43 10.51 -22.04
C CYS A 8 7.39 9.41 -21.78
N ILE A 9 7.14 9.05 -20.52
CA ILE A 9 6.16 8.01 -20.18
C ILE A 9 4.74 8.43 -20.58
N ILE A 10 4.36 9.68 -20.32
CA ILE A 10 3.08 10.25 -20.73
C ILE A 10 2.90 10.09 -22.25
N GLN A 11 3.89 10.51 -23.04
CA GLN A 11 3.85 10.42 -24.51
C GLN A 11 3.73 8.97 -25.02
N TYR A 12 4.36 8.00 -24.35
CA TYR A 12 4.23 6.59 -24.72
C TYR A 12 2.85 6.03 -24.39
N VAL A 13 2.31 6.32 -23.21
CA VAL A 13 1.01 5.82 -22.76
C VAL A 13 -0.14 6.45 -23.55
N GLU A 14 -0.06 7.74 -23.87
CA GLU A 14 -1.03 8.42 -24.76
C GLU A 14 -1.08 7.80 -26.15
N LYS A 15 0.05 7.26 -26.64
CA LYS A 15 0.15 6.65 -27.96
C LYS A 15 -0.28 5.18 -27.98
N ASP A 16 0.04 4.42 -26.94
CA ASP A 16 -0.35 3.03 -26.78
C ASP A 16 -0.56 2.70 -25.29
N PRO A 17 -1.82 2.58 -24.83
CA PRO A 17 -2.17 2.29 -23.44
C PRO A 17 -1.56 0.98 -22.91
N GLU A 18 -1.28 -0.01 -23.76
CA GLU A 18 -0.66 -1.28 -23.33
C GLU A 18 0.78 -1.06 -22.85
N THR A 19 1.44 0.01 -23.30
CA THR A 19 2.77 0.39 -22.83
C THR A 19 2.76 0.68 -21.32
N ALA A 20 1.65 1.17 -20.77
CA ALA A 20 1.54 1.44 -19.33
C ALA A 20 1.78 0.17 -18.50
N ILE A 21 1.31 -0.99 -18.96
CA ILE A 21 1.46 -2.27 -18.27
C ILE A 21 2.93 -2.68 -18.24
N ALA A 22 3.61 -2.61 -19.39
CA ALA A 22 5.02 -2.94 -19.50
C ALA A 22 5.89 -2.00 -18.64
N ILE A 23 5.59 -0.69 -18.68
CA ILE A 23 6.27 0.33 -17.88
C ILE A 23 6.09 0.04 -16.39
N LEU A 24 4.84 -0.10 -15.92
CA LEU A 24 4.55 -0.35 -14.50
C LEU A 24 5.13 -1.69 -14.01
N THR A 25 5.13 -2.72 -14.85
CA THR A 25 5.77 -4.00 -14.54
C THR A 25 7.28 -3.84 -14.32
N GLY A 26 7.96 -3.09 -15.19
CA GLY A 26 9.37 -2.74 -15.02
C GLY A 26 9.60 -1.84 -13.80
N PHE A 27 8.72 -0.86 -13.60
CA PHE A 27 8.76 0.10 -12.50
C PHE A 27 8.76 -0.60 -11.15
N PHE A 28 7.80 -1.50 -10.92
CA PHE A 28 7.70 -2.25 -9.67
C PHE A 28 8.80 -3.29 -9.50
N ARG A 29 9.36 -3.84 -10.59
CA ARG A 29 10.53 -4.71 -10.53
C ARG A 29 11.78 -3.98 -10.03
N CYS A 30 11.91 -2.71 -10.39
CA CYS A 30 13.03 -1.85 -10.03
C CYS A 30 12.79 -1.02 -8.75
N TRP A 31 11.73 -1.33 -7.97
CA TRP A 31 11.36 -0.52 -6.81
C TRP A 31 12.50 -0.44 -5.76
N PRO A 32 12.89 0.76 -5.30
CA PRO A 32 14.08 0.96 -4.47
C PRO A 32 13.84 0.66 -2.98
N TRP A 33 13.57 -0.60 -2.63
CA TRP A 33 13.21 -1.02 -1.25
C TRP A 33 14.23 -0.65 -0.17
N SER A 34 15.50 -0.45 -0.52
CA SER A 34 16.57 -0.09 0.42
C SER A 34 16.85 1.41 0.54
N CYS A 35 16.15 2.28 -0.21
CA CYS A 35 16.45 3.71 -0.26
C CYS A 35 15.17 4.57 -0.23
N SER A 36 14.80 5.05 0.96
CA SER A 36 13.56 5.80 1.21
C SER A 36 13.43 7.07 0.35
N SER A 37 14.52 7.81 0.14
CA SER A 37 14.50 9.01 -0.71
C SER A 37 14.16 8.68 -2.17
N LYS A 38 14.69 7.57 -2.70
CA LYS A 38 14.32 7.08 -4.04
C LYS A 38 12.88 6.55 -4.08
N GLN A 39 12.38 5.93 -3.01
CA GLN A 39 10.98 5.51 -2.95
C GLN A 39 10.03 6.71 -3.05
N VAL A 40 10.34 7.82 -2.38
CA VAL A 40 9.56 9.07 -2.49
C VAL A 40 9.58 9.60 -3.93
N LEU A 41 10.74 9.58 -4.61
CA LEU A 41 10.82 9.94 -6.03
C LEU A 41 9.98 9.00 -6.92
N PHE A 42 10.04 7.69 -6.67
CA PHE A 42 9.24 6.72 -7.42
C PHE A 42 7.74 6.91 -7.18
N LEU A 43 7.30 7.26 -5.97
CA LEU A 43 5.90 7.56 -5.70
C LEU A 43 5.42 8.81 -6.46
N ASN A 44 6.28 9.81 -6.68
CA ASN A 44 5.96 10.96 -7.54
C ASN A 44 5.71 10.53 -8.98
N GLU A 45 6.67 9.81 -9.57
CA GLU A 45 6.54 9.35 -10.96
C GLU A 45 5.35 8.40 -11.12
N LEU A 46 5.11 7.53 -10.12
CA LEU A 46 3.99 6.60 -10.14
C LEU A 46 2.64 7.33 -10.19
N GLU A 47 2.47 8.42 -9.43
CA GLU A 47 1.23 9.20 -9.44
C GLU A 47 0.89 9.68 -10.86
N GLU A 48 1.86 10.26 -11.56
CA GLU A 48 1.68 10.77 -12.93
C GLU A 48 1.30 9.64 -13.91
N ILE A 49 1.87 8.44 -13.75
CA ILE A 49 1.53 7.28 -14.60
C ILE A 49 0.12 6.76 -14.29
N LEU A 50 -0.28 6.76 -13.01
CA LEU A 50 -1.58 6.27 -12.58
C LEU A 50 -2.74 7.15 -13.09
N GLU A 51 -2.49 8.44 -13.34
CA GLU A 51 -3.47 9.33 -13.96
C GLU A 51 -3.82 8.93 -15.40
N LEU A 52 -2.92 8.22 -16.09
CA LEU A 52 -3.14 7.77 -17.46
C LEU A 52 -3.71 6.36 -17.55
N LEU A 53 -3.89 5.69 -16.41
CA LEU A 53 -4.23 4.27 -16.39
C LEU A 53 -5.73 4.05 -16.64
N GLY A 54 -6.05 3.36 -17.74
CA GLY A 54 -7.40 2.89 -18.03
C GLY A 54 -7.82 1.69 -17.18
N ALA A 55 -9.12 1.39 -17.18
CA ALA A 55 -9.70 0.29 -16.40
C ALA A 55 -9.14 -1.09 -16.81
N ASP A 56 -8.92 -1.31 -18.11
CA ASP A 56 -8.39 -2.57 -18.63
C ASP A 56 -6.94 -2.80 -18.17
N GLN A 57 -6.10 -1.77 -18.25
CA GLN A 57 -4.71 -1.83 -17.78
C GLN A 57 -4.68 -2.03 -16.27
N LEU A 58 -5.51 -1.29 -15.52
CA LEU A 58 -5.66 -1.46 -14.07
C LEU A 58 -6.04 -2.90 -13.70
N GLY A 59 -6.97 -3.53 -14.43
CA GLY A 59 -7.34 -4.93 -14.21
C GLY A 59 -6.13 -5.87 -14.23
N GLN A 60 -5.17 -5.63 -15.13
CA GLN A 60 -3.98 -6.46 -15.28
C GLN A 60 -2.90 -6.19 -14.22
N ILE A 61 -2.76 -4.94 -13.75
CA ILE A 61 -1.67 -4.55 -12.83
C ILE A 61 -2.11 -4.35 -11.37
N SER A 62 -3.41 -4.32 -11.09
CA SER A 62 -4.01 -3.92 -9.80
C SER A 62 -3.37 -4.63 -8.61
N LYS A 63 -3.20 -5.96 -8.71
CA LYS A 63 -2.57 -6.74 -7.64
C LYS A 63 -1.16 -6.23 -7.33
N THR A 64 -0.29 -6.13 -8.34
CA THR A 64 1.09 -5.67 -8.14
C THR A 64 1.14 -4.25 -7.60
N LEU A 65 0.30 -3.35 -8.13
CA LEU A 65 0.20 -1.96 -7.69
C LEU A 65 -0.20 -1.87 -6.21
N PHE A 66 -1.33 -2.45 -5.82
CA PHE A 66 -1.86 -2.28 -4.48
C PHE A 66 -1.05 -3.03 -3.42
N PHE A 67 -0.42 -4.16 -3.77
CA PHE A 67 0.56 -4.79 -2.88
C PHE A 67 1.81 -3.91 -2.69
N ASN A 68 2.28 -3.23 -3.73
CA ASN A 68 3.42 -2.31 -3.60
C ASN A 68 3.04 -1.11 -2.71
N LEU A 69 1.89 -0.47 -2.96
CA LEU A 69 1.39 0.63 -2.13
C LEU A 69 1.18 0.19 -0.67
N SER A 70 0.62 -1.00 -0.43
CA SER A 70 0.47 -1.56 0.92
C SER A 70 1.81 -1.67 1.65
N ARG A 71 2.88 -2.09 0.97
CA ARG A 71 4.23 -2.13 1.55
C ARG A 71 4.82 -0.74 1.79
N CYS A 72 4.52 0.26 0.97
CA CYS A 72 4.91 1.63 1.23
C CYS A 72 4.20 2.21 2.45
N LEU A 73 2.93 1.88 2.63
CA LEU A 73 2.15 2.26 3.81
C LEU A 73 2.64 1.55 5.08
N ASP A 74 3.12 0.31 5.00
CA ASP A 74 3.68 -0.44 6.14
C ASP A 74 5.17 -0.12 6.39
N SER A 75 5.71 0.96 5.80
CA SER A 75 7.10 1.37 5.96
C SER A 75 7.34 2.06 7.31
N ASP A 76 8.47 1.78 7.96
CA ASP A 76 8.89 2.48 9.18
C ASP A 76 9.32 3.95 8.90
N HIS A 77 9.53 4.31 7.64
CA HIS A 77 10.02 5.63 7.26
C HIS A 77 8.87 6.58 6.90
N PHE A 78 8.56 7.52 7.80
CA PHE A 78 7.37 8.38 7.66
C PHE A 78 7.25 9.10 6.31
N GLN A 79 8.34 9.61 5.71
CA GLN A 79 8.24 10.31 4.42
C GLN A 79 7.74 9.41 3.28
N VAL A 80 7.99 8.09 3.35
CA VAL A 80 7.48 7.13 2.38
C VAL A 80 5.98 6.93 2.61
N VAL A 81 5.58 6.74 3.87
CA VAL A 81 4.17 6.57 4.26
C VAL A 81 3.34 7.79 3.91
N GLU A 82 3.80 8.98 4.33
CA GLU A 82 3.19 10.27 4.04
C GLU A 82 3.02 10.43 2.53
N ARG A 83 4.07 10.24 1.73
CA ARG A 83 3.99 10.41 0.29
C ARG A 83 3.03 9.42 -0.38
N ALA A 84 2.99 8.18 0.09
CA ALA A 84 2.04 7.17 -0.40
C ALA A 84 0.59 7.55 -0.05
N LEU A 85 0.35 8.04 1.17
CA LEU A 85 -0.96 8.52 1.60
C LEU A 85 -1.42 9.74 0.78
N PHE A 86 -0.50 10.62 0.38
CA PHE A 86 -0.80 11.77 -0.48
C PHE A 86 -1.41 11.39 -1.84
N LEU A 87 -1.28 10.15 -2.31
CA LEU A 87 -1.97 9.68 -3.52
C LEU A 87 -3.50 9.80 -3.38
N TRP A 88 -4.05 9.69 -2.17
CA TRP A 88 -5.48 9.89 -1.90
C TRP A 88 -5.91 11.36 -1.86
N ASN A 89 -4.99 12.31 -2.04
CA ASN A 89 -5.34 13.72 -2.24
C ASN A 89 -5.43 14.08 -3.73
N ASN A 90 -5.04 13.17 -4.63
CA ASN A 90 -5.18 13.36 -6.05
C ASN A 90 -6.63 13.09 -6.48
N GLU A 91 -7.35 14.16 -6.83
CA GLU A 91 -8.76 14.09 -7.22
C GLU A 91 -9.01 13.18 -8.42
N HIS A 92 -8.08 13.12 -9.39
CA HIS A 92 -8.24 12.24 -10.54
C HIS A 92 -8.17 10.77 -10.12
N LEU A 93 -7.18 10.39 -9.31
CA LEU A 93 -7.03 9.02 -8.81
C LEU A 93 -8.23 8.59 -7.94
N VAL A 94 -8.76 9.50 -7.13
CA VAL A 94 -9.85 9.24 -6.18
C VAL A 94 -11.24 9.28 -6.83
N ASN A 95 -11.51 10.19 -7.77
CA ASN A 95 -12.86 10.33 -8.32
C ASN A 95 -13.13 9.35 -9.46
N SER A 96 -12.15 9.13 -10.34
CA SER A 96 -12.31 8.32 -11.55
C SER A 96 -11.24 7.26 -11.76
N GLY A 97 -10.08 7.41 -11.12
CA GLY A 97 -8.93 6.53 -11.30
C GLY A 97 -8.92 5.28 -10.42
N CYS A 98 -7.71 4.77 -10.20
CA CYS A 98 -7.47 3.49 -9.53
C CYS A 98 -7.86 3.45 -8.04
N LEU A 99 -7.96 4.61 -7.38
CA LEU A 99 -8.32 4.72 -5.95
C LEU A 99 -9.81 4.95 -5.72
N SER A 100 -10.59 5.07 -6.80
CA SER A 100 -12.00 5.42 -6.73
C SER A 100 -12.88 4.37 -6.06
N ARG A 101 -14.09 4.81 -5.70
CA ARG A 101 -15.13 3.97 -5.09
C ARG A 101 -15.40 2.68 -5.87
N LEU A 102 -15.30 2.72 -7.20
CA LEU A 102 -15.51 1.54 -8.06
C LEU A 102 -14.48 0.44 -7.80
N ASN A 103 -13.27 0.82 -7.38
CA ASN A 103 -12.16 -0.07 -7.11
C ASN A 103 -12.00 -0.41 -5.61
N ALA A 104 -12.86 0.10 -4.73
CA ALA A 104 -12.72 -0.07 -3.28
C ALA A 104 -12.60 -1.56 -2.87
N LYS A 105 -13.34 -2.46 -3.50
CA LYS A 105 -13.28 -3.91 -3.26
C LYS A 105 -11.93 -4.55 -3.63
N LEU A 106 -11.19 -3.95 -4.54
CA LEU A 106 -9.84 -4.37 -4.92
C LEU A 106 -8.79 -3.76 -3.99
N VAL A 107 -8.97 -2.49 -3.62
CA VAL A 107 -7.96 -1.69 -2.90
C VAL A 107 -8.00 -1.95 -1.40
N LEU A 108 -9.15 -1.71 -0.77
CA LEU A 108 -9.26 -1.62 0.69
C LEU A 108 -8.75 -2.88 1.41
N PRO A 109 -9.11 -4.12 0.99
CA PRO A 109 -8.65 -5.32 1.69
C PRO A 109 -7.13 -5.48 1.72
N ILE A 110 -6.40 -4.89 0.75
CA ILE A 110 -4.93 -5.01 0.63
C ILE A 110 -4.22 -3.98 1.52
N ILE A 111 -4.79 -2.79 1.66
CA ILE A 111 -4.15 -1.66 2.37
C ILE A 111 -4.71 -1.42 3.78
N TYR A 112 -5.82 -2.06 4.15
CA TYR A 112 -6.51 -1.82 5.43
C TYR A 112 -5.58 -1.95 6.64
N GLY A 113 -4.81 -3.04 6.71
CA GLY A 113 -3.92 -3.30 7.85
C GLY A 113 -2.91 -2.18 8.08
N PRO A 114 -2.05 -1.84 7.10
CA PRO A 114 -1.13 -0.72 7.21
C PRO A 114 -1.82 0.63 7.50
N LEU A 115 -2.96 0.92 6.85
CA LEU A 115 -3.73 2.14 7.14
C LEU A 115 -4.20 2.21 8.59
N TYR A 116 -4.75 1.11 9.11
CA TYR A 116 -5.22 1.04 10.49
C TYR A 116 -4.07 1.29 11.47
N LYS A 117 -2.93 0.61 11.29
CA LYS A 117 -1.72 0.82 12.11
C LYS A 117 -1.28 2.29 12.10
N ASN A 118 -1.28 2.92 10.94
CA ASN A 118 -0.87 4.32 10.79
C ASN A 118 -1.90 5.31 11.34
N SER A 119 -3.18 4.94 11.42
CA SER A 119 -4.26 5.81 11.89
C SER A 119 -4.41 5.89 13.42
N SER A 120 -3.72 5.00 14.15
CA SER A 120 -3.90 4.82 15.59
C SER A 120 -2.58 4.81 16.33
N GLY A 121 -2.15 5.99 16.79
CA GLY A 121 -0.94 6.16 17.60
C GLY A 121 0.35 6.22 16.79
N HIS A 122 0.29 6.65 15.52
CA HIS A 122 1.50 6.85 14.73
C HIS A 122 2.29 8.06 15.26
N TRP A 123 3.60 7.93 15.39
CA TRP A 123 4.46 8.95 16.03
C TRP A 123 4.49 10.30 15.28
N ASN A 124 4.21 10.28 13.98
CA ASN A 124 4.03 11.47 13.15
C ASN A 124 2.53 11.77 12.97
N ALA A 125 2.09 12.91 13.49
CA ALA A 125 0.68 13.33 13.49
C ALA A 125 0.10 13.59 12.08
N THR A 126 0.94 14.01 11.12
CA THR A 126 0.49 14.20 9.73
C THR A 126 0.14 12.87 9.09
N VAL A 127 1.02 11.88 9.24
CA VAL A 127 0.76 10.51 8.76
C VAL A 127 -0.50 9.94 9.42
N GLU A 128 -0.67 10.14 10.72
CA GLU A 128 -1.85 9.70 11.44
C GLU A 128 -3.14 10.30 10.87
N GLY A 129 -3.19 11.63 10.71
CA GLY A 129 -4.35 12.32 10.16
C GLY A 129 -4.65 11.93 8.71
N LEU A 130 -3.62 11.76 7.87
CA LEU A 130 -3.79 11.29 6.50
C LEU A 130 -4.37 9.86 6.46
N ALA A 131 -3.85 8.94 7.27
CA ALA A 131 -4.36 7.58 7.34
C ALA A 131 -5.82 7.52 7.82
N GLN A 132 -6.18 8.33 8.82
CA GLN A 132 -7.58 8.47 9.28
C GLN A 132 -8.50 8.98 8.17
N ASN A 133 -8.06 9.97 7.39
CA ASN A 133 -8.83 10.49 6.27
C ASN A 133 -9.09 9.43 5.20
N VAL A 134 -8.07 8.62 4.84
CA VAL A 134 -8.22 7.53 3.88
C VAL A 134 -9.17 6.45 4.38
N LEU A 135 -9.05 6.04 5.65
CA LEU A 135 -9.98 5.07 6.25
C LEU A 135 -11.41 5.59 6.25
N LYS A 136 -11.62 6.85 6.63
CA LYS A 136 -12.94 7.49 6.61
C LYS A 136 -13.53 7.53 5.21
N MET A 137 -12.73 7.89 4.20
CA MET A 137 -13.16 7.88 2.80
C MET A 137 -13.65 6.49 2.36
N TYR A 138 -12.89 5.43 2.65
CA TYR A 138 -13.30 4.07 2.28
C TYR A 138 -14.50 3.55 3.09
N MET A 139 -14.64 3.98 4.35
CA MET A 139 -15.84 3.71 5.16
C MET A 139 -17.09 4.36 4.53
N GLU A 140 -16.98 5.58 4.02
CA GLU A 140 -18.07 6.28 3.31
C GLU A 140 -18.36 5.64 1.93
N TYR A 141 -17.35 5.07 1.28
CA TYR A 141 -17.51 4.34 0.01
C TYR A 141 -18.32 3.05 0.18
N ASP A 142 -17.99 2.24 1.18
CA ASP A 142 -18.67 0.96 1.45
C ASP A 142 -18.43 0.53 2.90
N LEU A 143 -19.36 0.87 3.79
CA LEU A 143 -19.30 0.50 5.21
C LEU A 143 -19.26 -1.02 5.41
N THR A 144 -19.98 -1.79 4.59
CA THR A 144 -20.01 -3.25 4.73
C THR A 144 -18.65 -3.86 4.38
N LEU A 145 -18.00 -3.37 3.33
CA LEU A 145 -16.64 -3.76 2.98
C LEU A 145 -15.65 -3.35 4.08
N TYR A 146 -15.77 -2.13 4.61
CA TYR A 146 -14.92 -1.63 5.68
C TYR A 146 -15.01 -2.52 6.93
N ASP A 147 -16.21 -2.83 7.40
CA ASP A 147 -16.45 -3.66 8.57
C ASP A 147 -15.91 -5.08 8.38
N LYS A 148 -16.03 -5.63 7.17
CA LYS A 148 -15.43 -6.91 6.81
C LYS A 148 -13.91 -6.85 6.91
N CYS A 149 -13.27 -5.83 6.33
CA CYS A 149 -11.81 -5.68 6.38
C CYS A 149 -11.31 -5.50 7.82
N SER A 150 -12.03 -4.72 8.63
CA SER A 150 -11.78 -4.55 10.07
C SER A 150 -11.83 -5.89 10.81
N THR A 151 -12.91 -6.64 10.63
CA THR A 151 -13.09 -7.95 11.25
C THR A 151 -12.00 -8.94 10.83
N ASP A 152 -11.70 -9.01 9.53
CA ASP A 152 -10.66 -9.88 8.99
C ASP A 152 -9.26 -9.50 9.54
N TYR A 153 -8.97 -8.21 9.69
CA TYR A 153 -7.72 -7.70 10.27
C TYR A 153 -7.55 -8.13 11.73
N PHE A 154 -8.54 -7.85 12.60
CA PHE A 154 -8.42 -8.20 14.02
C PHE A 154 -8.34 -9.72 14.24
N ARG A 155 -9.08 -10.51 13.45
CA ARG A 155 -8.96 -11.97 13.46
C ARG A 155 -7.54 -12.42 13.10
N MET A 156 -6.93 -11.81 12.10
CA MET A 156 -5.57 -12.16 11.67
C MET A 156 -4.51 -11.73 12.69
N GLU A 157 -4.69 -10.59 13.35
CA GLU A 157 -3.82 -10.14 14.44
C GLU A 157 -3.87 -11.08 15.65
N GLU A 158 -5.05 -11.54 16.04
CA GLU A 158 -5.21 -12.51 17.13
C GLU A 158 -4.54 -13.85 16.80
N GLU A 159 -4.73 -14.35 15.58
CA GLU A 159 -4.07 -15.56 15.08
C GLU A 159 -2.54 -15.41 15.07
N ASN A 160 -2.02 -14.26 14.64
CA ASN A 160 -0.58 -13.97 14.63
C ASN A 160 -0.01 -13.95 16.06
N LYS A 161 -0.70 -13.31 17.00
CA LYS A 161 -0.30 -13.30 18.42
C LYS A 161 -0.28 -14.71 19.01
N ARG A 162 -1.27 -15.54 18.67
CA ARG A 162 -1.31 -16.95 19.10
C ARG A 162 -0.10 -17.72 18.57
N LYS A 163 0.20 -17.61 17.27
CA LYS A 163 1.36 -18.27 16.64
C LYS A 163 2.70 -17.84 17.24
N ILE A 164 2.87 -16.54 17.53
CA ILE A 164 4.07 -16.01 18.19
C ILE A 164 4.23 -16.65 19.58
N THR A 165 3.14 -16.71 20.35
CA THR A 165 3.14 -17.30 21.69
C THR A 165 3.46 -18.80 21.65
N GLU A 166 2.84 -19.56 20.74
CA GLU A 166 3.12 -20.98 20.52
C GLU A 166 4.57 -21.25 20.09
N THR A 167 5.14 -20.35 19.29
CA THR A 167 6.54 -20.44 18.85
C THR A 167 7.47 -20.17 20.03
N ALA A 168 7.18 -19.15 20.84
CA ALA A 168 7.96 -18.81 22.03
C ALA A 168 7.95 -19.94 23.08
N THR A 169 6.80 -20.58 23.33
CA THR A 169 6.72 -21.71 24.27
C THR A 169 7.53 -22.92 23.80
N LYS A 170 7.51 -23.22 22.49
CA LYS A 170 8.37 -24.26 21.89
C LYS A 170 9.85 -23.93 22.03
N TRP A 171 10.27 -22.69 21.79
CA TRP A 171 11.67 -22.29 21.98
C TRP A 171 12.12 -22.38 23.45
N ASN A 172 11.24 -22.00 24.38
CA ASN A 172 11.53 -22.10 25.81
C ASN A 172 11.70 -23.56 26.26
N SER A 173 10.88 -24.49 25.78
CA SER A 173 11.02 -25.91 26.13
C SER A 173 12.31 -26.51 25.56
N VAL A 174 12.68 -26.17 24.32
CA VAL A 174 13.95 -26.58 23.71
C VAL A 174 15.15 -26.04 24.49
N SER A 175 15.10 -24.76 24.89
CA SER A 175 16.16 -24.13 25.70
C SER A 175 16.31 -24.80 27.08
N ALA A 176 15.19 -25.14 27.72
CA ALA A 176 15.20 -25.85 29.01
C ALA A 176 15.81 -27.26 28.89
N MET A 177 15.42 -28.03 27.86
CA MET A 177 16.01 -29.36 27.60
C MET A 177 17.51 -29.28 27.30
N ALA A 178 17.95 -28.28 26.52
CA ALA A 178 19.37 -28.07 26.22
C ALA A 178 20.18 -27.70 27.47
N SER A 179 19.59 -26.92 28.38
CA SER A 179 20.22 -26.52 29.64
C SER A 179 20.32 -27.67 30.64
N ALA A 180 19.36 -28.61 30.62
CA ALA A 180 19.35 -29.79 31.48
C ALA A 180 20.34 -30.90 31.03
N ASN A 181 20.86 -30.82 29.80
CA ASN A 181 21.83 -31.78 29.24
C ASN A 181 23.30 -31.32 29.33
N ARG A 182 23.59 -30.28 30.14
CA ARG A 182 24.96 -29.87 30.52
C ARG A 182 25.30 -30.35 31.91
#